data_AF-A0A0R3S0B1-F1
#
_entry.id   AF-A0A0R3S0B1-F1
#
_cell.length_a   1.000
_cell.length_b   1.000
_cell.length_c   1.000
_cell.angle_alpha   90.00
_cell.angle_beta   90.00
_cell.angle_gamma   90.00
#
_symmetry.space_group_name_H-M   'P 1'
#
loop_
_entity.id
_entity.type
_entity.pdbx_description
1 polymer ?
#
loop_
_entity_poly.entity_id
_entity_poly.type
_entity_poly.pdbx_seq_one_letter_code
_entity_poly.pdbx_strand_id
1 'polypeptide(L)'
;MIFLVYKDIPSVVDKVKDNALECIKSICRKGLRPILKDFATVRKFLPPKMTTIMFDRYPAKNRYADVMCLDKTRVILKDRPRNNDYIHANWVQLSTNRRYICTQGPLEETIEDFWWMIFKEEVQAIVMLCDFIEDGEPKCAEYYPLTTGEKIRYGGITVKNEKAGEHLESTTCQIMSVVREIRHQRLHSVQSVLQYLYMHICLIEYAQIAKSLPRDPFMRRFRRDYEKYLKKFNERLTKDK
;
A
#
# COMPACT_ATOMS: atom_id res chain seq x y z
N MET A 1 4.05 3.58 -5.15
CA MET A 1 4.74 2.69 -4.19
C MET A 1 4.35 3.11 -2.79
N ILE A 2 3.82 2.19 -1.99
CA ILE A 2 3.20 2.47 -0.69
C ILE A 2 4.02 1.73 0.36
N PHE A 3 4.61 2.48 1.28
CA PHE A 3 5.11 1.96 2.54
C PHE A 3 3.95 2.05 3.53
N LEU A 4 3.58 0.93 4.16
CA LEU A 4 2.62 0.92 5.26
C LEU A 4 3.37 0.90 6.58
N VAL A 5 3.02 1.84 7.42
CA VAL A 5 3.73 2.15 8.65
C VAL A 5 2.69 2.12 9.76
N TYR A 6 2.83 1.17 10.68
CA TYR A 6 1.80 0.73 11.63
C TYR A 6 2.08 1.23 13.05
N LYS A 7 1.05 1.74 13.74
CA LYS A 7 1.20 2.42 15.04
C LYS A 7 0.59 1.68 16.24
N ASP A 8 -0.48 0.91 16.06
CA ASP A 8 -1.20 0.28 17.17
C ASP A 8 -1.62 -1.13 16.77
N ILE A 9 -1.07 -2.19 17.39
CA ILE A 9 -1.58 -3.58 17.28
C ILE A 9 -2.70 -3.74 18.33
N PRO A 10 -3.99 -3.68 17.97
CA PRO A 10 -5.03 -4.07 18.91
C PRO A 10 -5.01 -5.60 18.99
N SER A 11 -5.05 -6.15 20.21
CA SER A 11 -5.46 -7.54 20.39
C SER A 11 -6.94 -7.65 20.02
N VAL A 12 -7.27 -7.91 18.76
CA VAL A 12 -8.66 -8.08 18.34
C VAL A 12 -8.82 -9.39 17.60
N VAL A 13 -9.53 -10.29 18.28
CA VAL A 13 -10.29 -11.39 17.70
C VAL A 13 -11.34 -10.79 16.77
N ASP A 14 -10.95 -10.43 15.55
CA ASP A 14 -11.90 -9.97 14.54
C ASP A 14 -12.72 -11.18 14.06
N LYS A 15 -13.91 -11.34 14.64
CA LYS A 15 -14.95 -12.18 14.05
C LYS A 15 -15.27 -11.60 12.67
N VAL A 16 -14.69 -12.19 11.63
CA VAL A 16 -15.09 -11.98 10.24
C VAL A 16 -16.60 -12.20 10.18
N LYS A 17 -17.38 -11.13 10.07
CA LYS A 17 -18.83 -11.23 9.88
C LYS A 17 -19.10 -11.95 8.57
N ASP A 18 -20.07 -12.85 8.55
CA ASP A 18 -20.43 -13.74 7.43
C ASP A 18 -20.60 -13.02 6.07
N ASN A 19 -20.86 -11.72 6.07
CA ASN A 19 -20.98 -10.86 4.88
C ASN A 19 -19.71 -10.81 3.99
N ALA A 20 -18.51 -10.96 4.54
CA ALA A 20 -17.28 -10.96 3.74
C ALA A 20 -17.22 -12.18 2.80
N LEU A 21 -17.69 -13.33 3.30
CA LEU A 21 -17.70 -14.55 2.53
C LEU A 21 -18.74 -14.52 1.40
N GLU A 22 -19.93 -14.01 1.69
CA GLU A 22 -20.96 -13.84 0.68
C GLU A 22 -20.51 -12.89 -0.44
N CYS A 23 -19.79 -11.81 -0.06
CA CYS A 23 -19.16 -10.90 -1.01
C CYS A 23 -18.18 -11.62 -1.94
N ILE A 24 -17.27 -12.45 -1.39
CA ILE A 24 -16.30 -13.24 -2.18
C ILE A 24 -17.02 -14.19 -3.14
N LYS A 25 -18.04 -14.93 -2.66
CA LYS A 25 -18.83 -15.83 -3.51
C LYS A 25 -19.54 -15.07 -4.64
N SER A 26 -20.12 -13.91 -4.34
CA SER A 26 -20.78 -13.04 -5.32
C SER A 26 -19.80 -12.55 -6.40
N ILE A 27 -18.59 -12.13 -6.01
CA ILE A 27 -17.52 -11.71 -6.93
C ILE A 27 -17.13 -12.86 -7.86
N CYS A 28 -16.89 -14.06 -7.32
CA CYS A 28 -16.53 -15.25 -8.10
C CYS A 28 -17.61 -15.61 -9.13
N ARG A 29 -18.90 -15.52 -8.77
CA ARG A 29 -20.02 -15.77 -9.68
C ARG A 29 -20.11 -14.74 -10.81
N LYS A 30 -19.90 -13.47 -10.49
CA LYS A 30 -19.97 -12.34 -11.44
C LYS A 30 -18.79 -12.29 -12.40
N GLY A 31 -17.64 -12.85 -12.01
CA GLY A 31 -16.42 -12.89 -12.82
C GLY A 31 -15.72 -11.53 -12.95
N LEU A 32 -14.72 -11.44 -13.83
CA LEU A 32 -13.82 -10.28 -13.90
C LEU A 32 -14.47 -9.00 -14.47
N ARG A 33 -15.44 -9.12 -15.39
CA ARG A 33 -15.96 -7.95 -16.14
C ARG A 33 -16.53 -6.84 -15.23
N PRO A 34 -17.36 -7.14 -14.22
CA PRO A 34 -17.83 -6.11 -13.29
C PRO A 34 -16.69 -5.47 -12.50
N ILE A 35 -15.71 -6.25 -12.05
CA ILE A 35 -14.53 -5.75 -11.31
C ILE A 35 -13.73 -4.76 -12.16
N LEU A 36 -13.58 -5.05 -13.47
CA LEU A 36 -12.90 -4.15 -14.41
C LEU A 36 -13.67 -2.82 -14.59
N LYS A 37 -15.00 -2.87 -14.64
CA LYS A 37 -15.85 -1.66 -14.70
C LYS A 37 -15.78 -0.85 -13.41
N ASP A 38 -15.76 -1.53 -12.28
CA ASP A 38 -15.64 -0.92 -10.96
C ASP A 38 -14.28 -0.22 -10.78
N PHE A 39 -13.19 -0.87 -11.22
CA PHE A 39 -11.88 -0.23 -11.21
C PHE A 39 -11.84 1.01 -12.12
N ALA A 40 -12.49 0.95 -13.30
CA ALA A 40 -12.53 2.10 -14.21
C ALA A 40 -13.22 3.33 -13.60
N THR A 41 -14.24 3.14 -12.75
CA THR A 41 -14.88 4.23 -12.00
C THR A 41 -13.98 4.74 -10.89
N VAL A 42 -13.39 3.84 -10.08
CA VAL A 42 -12.49 4.25 -9.00
C VAL A 42 -11.24 4.94 -9.53
N ARG A 43 -10.67 4.50 -10.66
CA ARG A 43 -9.51 5.11 -11.34
C ARG A 43 -9.68 6.61 -11.60
N LYS A 44 -10.91 7.07 -11.86
CA LYS A 44 -11.22 8.48 -12.14
C LYS A 44 -11.55 9.30 -10.89
N PHE A 45 -11.64 8.66 -9.73
CA PHE A 45 -12.00 9.33 -8.49
C PHE A 45 -10.88 10.27 -8.03
N LEU A 46 -11.25 11.53 -7.78
CA LEU A 46 -10.41 12.54 -7.14
C LEU A 46 -11.17 13.11 -5.93
N PRO A 47 -10.52 13.29 -4.77
CA PRO A 47 -11.18 13.90 -3.62
C PRO A 47 -11.62 15.35 -3.92
N PRO A 48 -12.83 15.77 -3.50
CA PRO A 48 -13.27 17.15 -3.70
C PRO A 48 -12.42 18.11 -2.86
N LYS A 49 -12.14 19.30 -3.41
CA LYS A 49 -11.39 20.38 -2.73
C LYS A 49 -10.01 19.95 -2.22
N MET A 50 -9.30 19.08 -2.95
CA MET A 50 -7.93 18.69 -2.59
C MET A 50 -6.94 19.84 -2.83
N THR A 51 -5.90 19.88 -2.00
CA THR A 51 -4.77 20.81 -2.13
C THR A 51 -3.46 20.04 -2.01
N THR A 52 -2.42 20.56 -2.67
CA THR A 52 -1.08 19.96 -2.80
C THR A 52 0.04 20.97 -2.55
N ILE A 53 -0.23 22.03 -1.78
CA ILE A 53 0.65 23.20 -1.59
C ILE A 53 2.05 22.78 -1.16
N MET A 54 2.17 21.86 -0.20
CA MET A 54 3.49 21.42 0.29
C MET A 54 4.18 20.49 -0.71
N PHE A 55 3.43 19.68 -1.45
CA PHE A 55 3.97 18.87 -2.55
C PHE A 55 4.58 19.76 -3.64
N ASP A 56 3.86 20.81 -4.05
CA ASP A 56 4.31 21.74 -5.09
C ASP A 56 5.51 22.60 -4.62
N ARG A 57 5.60 22.88 -3.31
CA ARG A 57 6.70 23.66 -2.72
C ARG A 57 8.02 22.90 -2.63
N TYR A 58 8.00 21.58 -2.44
CA TYR A 58 9.19 20.76 -2.24
C TYR A 58 9.34 19.65 -3.29
N PRO A 59 9.47 19.99 -4.59
CA PRO A 59 9.53 19.00 -5.67
C PRO A 59 10.71 18.03 -5.53
N ALA A 60 11.84 18.48 -4.98
CA ALA A 60 13.02 17.64 -4.74
C ALA A 60 12.78 16.51 -3.73
N LYS A 61 11.74 16.61 -2.88
CA LYS A 61 11.39 15.53 -1.92
C LYS A 61 10.37 14.54 -2.51
N ASN A 62 9.97 14.71 -3.77
CA ASN A 62 8.93 13.92 -4.42
C ASN A 62 9.53 13.01 -5.47
N ARG A 63 9.33 11.69 -5.35
CA ARG A 63 9.85 10.73 -6.34
C ARG A 63 9.15 10.84 -7.69
N TYR A 64 7.86 11.16 -7.69
CA TYR A 64 7.05 11.22 -8.91
C TYR A 64 6.16 12.46 -8.90
N ALA A 65 6.23 13.24 -9.98
CA ALA A 65 5.45 14.48 -10.14
C ALA A 65 3.94 14.23 -10.30
N ASP A 66 3.56 13.05 -10.80
CA ASP A 66 2.16 12.65 -11.02
C ASP A 66 1.52 11.96 -9.80
N VAL A 67 2.29 11.72 -8.74
CA VAL A 67 1.79 11.12 -7.49
C VAL A 67 1.71 12.21 -6.42
N MET A 68 0.61 12.95 -6.43
CA MET A 68 0.40 14.08 -5.50
C MET A 68 0.33 13.64 -4.02
N CYS A 69 0.91 14.45 -3.12
CA CYS A 69 0.74 14.36 -1.67
C CYS A 69 -0.31 15.37 -1.21
N LEU A 70 -1.38 14.90 -0.57
CA LEU A 70 -2.51 15.74 -0.17
C LEU A 70 -2.19 16.52 1.12
N ASP A 71 -2.38 17.84 1.15
CA ASP A 71 -2.07 18.63 2.36
C ASP A 71 -2.93 18.20 3.55
N LYS A 72 -4.21 17.91 3.31
CA LYS A 72 -5.20 17.60 4.35
C LYS A 72 -4.78 16.43 5.25
N THR A 73 -4.14 15.42 4.66
CA THR A 73 -3.79 14.17 5.33
C THR A 73 -2.29 13.95 5.38
N ARG A 74 -1.46 14.92 4.96
CA ARG A 74 0.00 14.75 4.99
C ARG A 74 0.49 14.48 6.41
N VAL A 75 1.54 13.67 6.51
CA VAL A 75 2.31 13.61 7.75
C VAL A 75 3.13 14.89 7.86
N ILE A 76 3.14 15.48 9.06
CA ILE A 76 3.94 16.66 9.38
C ILE A 76 5.07 16.18 10.27
N LEU A 77 6.32 16.37 9.86
CA LEU A 77 7.47 15.96 10.66
C LEU A 77 7.47 16.77 11.98
N LYS A 78 7.25 16.07 13.10
CA LYS A 78 7.25 16.70 14.44
C LYS A 78 8.63 17.25 14.78
N ASP A 79 8.66 18.28 15.60
CA ASP A 79 9.88 18.95 16.08
C ASP A 79 10.77 19.52 14.95
N ARG A 80 10.19 19.78 13.78
CA ARG A 80 10.83 20.50 12.68
C ARG A 80 10.13 21.83 12.40
N PRO A 81 10.87 22.85 11.93
CA PRO A 81 10.26 24.12 11.56
C PRO A 81 9.33 23.96 10.35
N ARG A 82 8.32 24.83 10.21
CA ARG A 82 7.30 24.75 9.13
C ARG A 82 7.87 24.73 7.71
N ASN A 83 9.05 25.31 7.50
CA ASN A 83 9.75 25.31 6.22
C ASN A 83 10.59 24.03 5.97
N ASN A 84 10.59 23.08 6.90
CA ASN A 84 11.26 21.78 6.79
C ASN A 84 10.45 20.64 7.43
N ASP A 85 9.12 20.77 7.47
CA ASP A 85 8.22 19.77 8.07
C ASP A 85 7.64 18.78 7.04
N TYR A 86 8.08 18.88 5.78
CA TYR A 86 7.52 18.12 4.66
C TYR A 86 8.23 16.78 4.45
N ILE A 87 7.41 15.74 4.34
CA ILE A 87 7.73 14.41 3.82
C ILE A 87 6.57 13.96 2.92
N HIS A 88 6.84 13.21 1.84
CA HIS A 88 5.82 12.68 0.94
C HIS A 88 5.11 11.44 1.53
N ALA A 89 4.31 11.70 2.55
CA ALA A 89 3.56 10.69 3.29
C ALA A 89 2.18 11.22 3.67
N ASN A 90 1.17 10.36 3.62
CA ASN A 90 -0.17 10.69 4.11
C ASN A 90 -0.65 9.68 5.14
N TRP A 91 -1.36 10.17 6.16
CA TRP A 91 -2.16 9.35 7.06
C TRP A 91 -3.34 8.74 6.31
N VAL A 92 -3.57 7.45 6.54
CA VAL A 92 -4.69 6.68 6.01
C VAL A 92 -5.36 5.93 7.15
N GLN A 93 -6.61 6.27 7.44
CA GLN A 93 -7.47 5.61 8.40
C GLN A 93 -8.49 4.74 7.66
N LEU A 94 -8.59 3.48 8.06
CA LEU A 94 -9.60 2.56 7.57
C LEU A 94 -10.82 2.58 8.49
N SER A 95 -11.94 2.13 7.96
CA SER A 95 -13.23 1.97 8.68
C SER A 95 -13.15 1.02 9.87
N THR A 96 -12.11 0.19 9.94
CA THR A 96 -11.76 -0.64 11.11
C THR A 96 -11.09 0.16 12.24
N ASN A 97 -11.05 1.50 12.15
CA ASN A 97 -10.27 2.41 13.00
C ASN A 97 -8.76 2.14 13.01
N ARG A 98 -8.27 1.29 12.10
CA ARG A 98 -6.83 1.07 11.92
C ARG A 98 -6.24 2.23 11.12
N ARG A 99 -5.11 2.75 11.59
CA ARG A 99 -4.42 3.88 10.97
C ARG A 99 -3.04 3.46 10.47
N TYR A 100 -2.72 3.95 9.29
CA TYR A 100 -1.48 3.68 8.57
C TYR A 100 -0.89 5.01 8.13
N ILE A 101 0.43 5.05 7.97
CA ILE A 101 1.06 6.04 7.09
C ILE A 101 1.33 5.35 5.77
N CYS A 102 0.89 5.98 4.67
CA CYS A 102 1.23 5.60 3.31
C CYS A 102 2.25 6.59 2.74
N THR A 103 3.51 6.17 2.62
CA THR A 103 4.61 7.01 2.11
C THR A 103 5.22 6.47 0.82
N GLN A 104 5.88 7.35 0.04
CA GLN A 104 6.74 6.93 -1.07
C GLN A 104 7.95 6.15 -0.56
N GLY A 105 8.63 5.42 -1.46
CA GLY A 105 9.96 4.89 -1.18
C GLY A 105 10.96 6.02 -0.96
N PRO A 106 11.70 6.03 0.17
CA PRO A 106 12.69 7.06 0.46
C PRO A 106 13.61 7.30 -0.73
N LEU A 107 13.82 8.56 -1.07
CA LEU A 107 14.95 9.05 -1.85
C LEU A 107 16.17 9.16 -0.92
N GLU A 108 17.38 9.17 -1.47
CA GLU A 108 18.64 9.29 -0.69
C GLU A 108 18.59 10.50 0.26
N GLU A 109 18.15 11.65 -0.26
CA GLU A 109 18.00 12.92 0.45
C GLU A 109 16.84 12.95 1.46
N THR A 110 15.98 11.92 1.48
CA THR A 110 14.81 11.83 2.38
C THR A 110 14.89 10.68 3.37
N ILE A 111 15.99 9.90 3.41
CA ILE A 111 16.13 8.77 4.34
C ILE A 111 16.06 9.26 5.80
N GLU A 112 16.71 10.39 6.11
CA GLU A 112 16.64 10.98 7.45
C GLU A 112 15.20 11.37 7.82
N ASP A 113 14.49 12.03 6.89
CA ASP A 113 13.09 12.43 7.09
C ASP A 113 12.20 11.21 7.36
N PHE A 114 12.44 10.12 6.63
CA PHE A 114 11.71 8.86 6.78
C PHE A 114 11.92 8.24 8.17
N TRP A 115 13.17 8.11 8.62
CA TRP A 115 13.44 7.60 9.98
C TRP A 115 12.96 8.55 11.06
N TRP A 116 13.05 9.86 10.85
CA TRP A 116 12.53 10.85 11.77
C TRP A 116 11.02 10.69 11.95
N MET A 117 10.28 10.52 10.86
CA MET A 117 8.86 10.19 10.88
C MET A 117 8.58 8.90 11.67
N ILE A 118 9.31 7.82 11.38
CA ILE A 118 9.13 6.52 12.05
C ILE A 118 9.32 6.65 13.56
N PHE A 119 10.42 7.27 13.97
CA PHE A 119 10.77 7.43 15.37
C PHE A 119 9.75 8.32 16.11
N LYS A 120 9.40 9.47 15.54
CA LYS A 120 8.47 10.45 16.17
C LYS A 120 7.00 10.06 16.11
N GLU A 121 6.63 9.17 15.19
CA GLU A 121 5.30 8.59 15.14
C GLU A 121 5.17 7.28 15.89
N GLU A 122 6.26 6.79 16.50
CA GLU A 122 6.30 5.54 17.28
C GLU A 122 5.82 4.34 16.46
N VAL A 123 6.34 4.26 15.24
CA VAL A 123 6.01 3.22 14.29
C VAL A 123 6.60 1.88 14.74
N GLN A 124 5.78 0.84 14.74
CA GLN A 124 6.17 -0.50 15.16
C GLN A 124 6.56 -1.41 14.00
N ALA A 125 5.97 -1.21 12.82
CA ALA A 125 6.25 -2.04 11.65
C ALA A 125 6.28 -1.22 10.35
N ILE A 126 7.20 -1.59 9.47
CA ILE A 126 7.35 -1.06 8.11
C ILE A 126 7.08 -2.20 7.15
N VAL A 127 6.12 -2.01 6.25
CA VAL A 127 5.86 -2.93 5.15
C VAL A 127 6.34 -2.30 3.85
N MET A 128 7.45 -2.82 3.33
CA MET A 128 8.01 -2.46 2.03
C MET A 128 7.41 -3.37 0.96
N LEU A 129 6.81 -2.77 -0.07
CA LEU A 129 6.07 -3.49 -1.12
C LEU A 129 6.76 -3.36 -2.49
N CYS A 130 8.08 -3.21 -2.49
CA CYS A 130 8.91 -2.97 -3.66
C CYS A 130 10.33 -3.44 -3.39
N ASP A 131 11.08 -3.67 -4.46
CA ASP A 131 12.54 -3.78 -4.36
C ASP A 131 13.19 -2.40 -4.42
N PHE A 132 14.49 -2.32 -4.14
CA PHE A 132 15.25 -1.07 -4.31
C PHE A 132 15.34 -0.68 -5.79
N ILE A 133 15.48 -1.67 -6.68
CA ILE A 133 15.60 -1.51 -8.12
C ILE A 133 14.60 -2.45 -8.80
N GLU A 134 13.80 -1.92 -9.72
CA GLU A 134 12.87 -2.71 -10.54
C GLU A 134 13.06 -2.33 -12.02
N ASP A 135 13.22 -3.32 -12.90
CA ASP A 135 13.49 -3.11 -14.33
C ASP A 135 14.68 -2.17 -14.61
N GLY A 136 15.70 -2.19 -13.75
CA GLY A 136 16.89 -1.33 -13.85
C GLY A 136 16.71 0.09 -13.32
N GLU A 137 15.49 0.46 -12.90
CA GLU A 137 15.17 1.79 -12.40
C GLU A 137 15.12 1.81 -10.87
N PRO A 138 15.75 2.80 -10.20
CA PRO A 138 15.69 2.92 -8.75
C PRO A 138 14.28 3.28 -8.28
N LYS A 139 13.71 2.44 -7.42
CA LYS A 139 12.37 2.60 -6.84
C LYS A 139 12.38 3.03 -5.38
N CYS A 140 13.42 2.67 -4.66
CA CYS A 140 13.61 3.00 -3.25
C CYS A 140 15.11 3.05 -2.94
N ALA A 141 15.54 4.00 -2.12
CA ALA A 141 16.90 4.02 -1.57
C ALA A 141 17.06 2.92 -0.49
N GLU A 142 18.30 2.49 -0.26
CA GLU A 142 18.63 1.56 0.83
C GLU A 142 18.60 2.28 2.18
N TYR A 143 17.40 2.33 2.78
CA TYR A 143 17.15 3.08 4.00
C TYR A 143 17.47 2.31 5.29
N TYR A 144 17.95 1.07 5.22
CA TYR A 144 18.31 0.29 6.41
C TYR A 144 19.55 -0.56 6.15
N PRO A 145 20.35 -0.90 7.18
CA PRO A 145 21.48 -1.81 7.02
C PRO A 145 21.01 -3.19 6.54
N LEU A 146 21.56 -3.66 5.43
CA LEU A 146 21.20 -4.96 4.86
C LEU A 146 21.87 -6.13 5.58
N THR A 147 23.03 -5.88 6.20
CA THR A 147 23.79 -6.90 6.92
C THR A 147 23.32 -6.98 8.37
N THR A 148 22.97 -8.18 8.86
CA THR A 148 22.66 -8.37 10.27
C THR A 148 23.84 -7.97 11.17
N GLY A 149 23.54 -7.21 12.22
CA GLY A 149 24.52 -6.65 13.15
C GLY A 149 25.08 -5.29 12.73
N GLU A 150 24.91 -4.91 11.45
CA GLU A 150 25.32 -3.60 10.97
C GLU A 150 24.40 -2.50 11.51
N LYS A 151 25.00 -1.32 11.69
CA LYS A 151 24.31 -0.10 12.11
C LYS A 151 24.69 1.04 11.18
N ILE A 152 23.68 1.81 10.77
CA ILE A 152 23.85 3.03 9.96
C ILE A 152 23.20 4.18 10.71
N ARG A 153 23.82 5.35 10.65
CA ARG A 153 23.30 6.58 11.27
C ARG A 153 22.74 7.49 10.18
N TYR A 154 21.46 7.84 10.30
CA TYR A 154 20.76 8.81 9.46
C TYR A 154 20.44 10.03 10.30
N GLY A 155 21.27 11.07 10.18
CA GLY A 155 21.18 12.28 11.01
C GLY A 155 21.24 11.96 12.51
N GLY A 156 20.16 12.28 13.23
CA GLY A 156 20.03 12.00 14.67
C GLY A 156 19.70 10.55 15.04
N ILE A 157 19.37 9.69 14.07
CA ILE A 157 18.81 8.35 14.31
C ILE A 157 19.83 7.27 13.91
N THR A 158 20.01 6.27 14.76
CA THR A 158 20.81 5.07 14.45
C THR A 158 19.89 3.89 14.24
N VAL A 159 20.02 3.23 13.08
CA VAL A 159 19.25 2.05 12.70
C VAL A 159 20.19 0.87 12.72
N LYS A 160 19.80 -0.20 13.40
CA LYS A 160 20.56 -1.45 13.49
C LYS A 160 19.71 -2.60 12.97
N ASN A 161 20.29 -3.44 12.13
CA ASN A 161 19.65 -4.67 11.68
C ASN A 161 19.91 -5.77 12.71
N GLU A 162 18.86 -6.25 13.36
CA GLU A 162 18.90 -7.41 14.25
C GLU A 162 18.22 -8.61 13.57
N LYS A 163 18.60 -9.85 13.93
CA LYS A 163 18.08 -11.08 13.28
C LYS A 163 16.55 -11.06 13.19
N ALA A 164 16.02 -11.49 12.05
CA ALA A 164 14.59 -11.54 11.77
C ALA A 164 13.83 -12.47 12.74
N GLY A 165 12.74 -11.97 13.32
CA GLY A 165 11.69 -12.75 13.98
C GLY A 165 10.48 -12.97 13.07
N GLU A 166 9.61 -13.92 13.43
CA GLU A 166 8.47 -14.38 12.62
C GLU A 166 7.22 -13.45 12.64
N HIS A 167 6.30 -13.78 11.72
CA HIS A 167 5.25 -13.02 11.03
C HIS A 167 4.18 -12.23 11.82
N LEU A 168 3.63 -11.19 11.16
CA LEU A 168 2.42 -10.44 11.55
C LEU A 168 1.15 -11.02 10.90
N GLU A 169 0.06 -11.17 11.66
CA GLU A 169 -1.23 -11.69 11.19
C GLU A 169 -2.09 -10.65 10.44
N SER A 170 -2.94 -11.12 9.51
CA SER A 170 -3.73 -10.31 8.58
C SER A 170 -5.25 -10.44 8.80
N THR A 171 -5.99 -9.35 8.49
CA THR A 171 -7.46 -9.26 8.62
C THR A 171 -8.12 -8.84 7.29
N THR A 172 -9.33 -9.33 7.06
CA THR A 172 -10.11 -9.25 5.81
C THR A 172 -11.03 -8.01 5.72
N CYS A 173 -11.19 -7.41 4.52
CA CYS A 173 -12.16 -6.32 4.28
C CYS A 173 -12.64 -6.26 2.81
N GLN A 174 -13.76 -5.56 2.55
CA GLN A 174 -14.31 -5.30 1.21
C GLN A 174 -13.39 -4.37 0.39
N ILE A 175 -12.69 -4.93 -0.60
CA ILE A 175 -11.64 -4.24 -1.38
C ILE A 175 -12.10 -2.89 -1.99
N MET A 176 -13.34 -2.81 -2.46
CA MET A 176 -13.88 -1.60 -3.09
C MET A 176 -13.98 -0.40 -2.14
N SER A 177 -14.56 -0.61 -0.95
CA SER A 177 -14.69 0.45 0.05
C SER A 177 -13.32 0.83 0.59
N VAL A 178 -12.45 -0.16 0.83
CA VAL A 178 -11.06 0.04 1.26
C VAL A 178 -10.30 0.90 0.27
N VAL A 179 -10.32 0.58 -1.04
CA VAL A 179 -9.56 1.36 -2.03
C VAL A 179 -10.10 2.79 -2.16
N ARG A 180 -11.43 2.99 -2.10
CA ARG A 180 -12.01 4.34 -2.09
C ARG A 180 -11.58 5.12 -0.84
N GLU A 181 -11.67 4.51 0.33
CA GLU A 181 -11.29 5.10 1.62
C GLU A 181 -9.80 5.47 1.65
N ILE A 182 -8.94 4.59 1.17
CA ILE A 182 -7.50 4.86 1.05
C ILE A 182 -7.24 6.00 0.06
N ARG A 183 -7.94 6.06 -1.08
CA ARG A 183 -7.72 7.12 -2.09
C ARG A 183 -8.16 8.52 -1.66
N HIS A 184 -9.09 8.63 -0.71
CA HIS A 184 -9.40 9.93 -0.09
C HIS A 184 -8.22 10.52 0.68
N GLN A 185 -7.29 9.66 1.07
CA GLN A 185 -6.25 9.96 2.03
C GLN A 185 -4.86 9.88 1.39
N ARG A 186 -4.68 9.02 0.38
CA ARG A 186 -3.48 8.87 -0.44
C ARG A 186 -3.85 8.67 -1.90
N LEU A 187 -3.62 9.72 -2.70
CA LEU A 187 -3.97 9.72 -4.11
C LEU A 187 -3.26 8.58 -4.87
N HIS A 188 -3.97 8.01 -5.85
CA HIS A 188 -3.48 6.92 -6.69
C HIS A 188 -3.11 5.63 -5.94
N SER A 189 -3.61 5.39 -4.73
CA SER A 189 -3.43 4.07 -4.09
C SER A 189 -4.10 2.96 -4.91
N VAL A 190 -3.37 1.84 -5.14
CA VAL A 190 -3.70 0.78 -6.12
C VAL A 190 -3.77 1.34 -7.55
N GLN A 191 -2.66 1.33 -8.26
CA GLN A 191 -2.45 2.09 -9.50
C GLN A 191 -2.85 1.33 -10.76
N SER A 192 -2.73 0.01 -10.76
CA SER A 192 -2.98 -0.81 -11.95
C SER A 192 -4.18 -1.74 -11.79
N VAL A 193 -4.77 -2.10 -12.93
CA VAL A 193 -5.81 -3.13 -13.00
C VAL A 193 -5.30 -4.45 -12.41
N LEU A 194 -4.04 -4.80 -12.67
CA LEU A 194 -3.43 -6.02 -12.15
C LEU A 194 -3.32 -6.02 -10.62
N GLN A 195 -2.89 -4.91 -10.01
CA GLN A 195 -2.85 -4.77 -8.55
C GLN A 195 -4.25 -4.93 -7.95
N TYR A 196 -5.25 -4.30 -8.56
CA TYR A 196 -6.63 -4.40 -8.09
C TYR A 196 -7.20 -5.82 -8.20
N LEU A 197 -6.95 -6.52 -9.31
CA LEU A 197 -7.31 -7.93 -9.48
C LEU A 197 -6.56 -8.84 -8.51
N TYR A 198 -5.27 -8.57 -8.29
CA TYR A 198 -4.44 -9.34 -7.37
C TYR A 198 -4.97 -9.26 -5.94
N MET A 199 -5.42 -8.10 -5.48
CA MET A 199 -6.10 -7.98 -4.17
C MET A 199 -7.29 -8.93 -4.04
N HIS A 200 -8.11 -9.08 -5.10
CA HIS A 200 -9.23 -10.04 -5.10
C HIS A 200 -8.75 -11.50 -5.07
N ILE A 201 -7.66 -11.82 -5.76
CA ILE A 201 -7.03 -13.15 -5.71
C ILE A 201 -6.52 -13.46 -4.31
N CYS A 202 -5.75 -12.56 -3.69
CA CYS A 202 -5.28 -12.74 -2.31
C CYS A 202 -6.43 -12.96 -1.33
N LEU A 203 -7.52 -12.21 -1.48
CA LEU A 203 -8.70 -12.35 -0.65
C LEU A 203 -9.39 -13.72 -0.80
N ILE A 204 -9.54 -14.20 -2.05
CA ILE A 204 -10.11 -15.52 -2.34
C ILE A 204 -9.23 -16.62 -1.77
N GLU A 205 -7.91 -16.53 -1.95
CA GLU A 205 -6.95 -17.53 -1.48
C GLU A 205 -6.85 -17.57 0.04
N TYR A 206 -6.81 -16.40 0.68
CA TYR A 206 -6.88 -16.29 2.14
C TYR A 206 -8.15 -16.94 2.68
N ALA A 207 -9.32 -16.70 2.06
CA ALA A 207 -10.56 -17.33 2.48
C ALA A 207 -10.53 -18.86 2.31
N GLN A 208 -9.88 -19.38 1.26
CA GLN A 208 -9.72 -20.83 1.06
C GLN A 208 -8.81 -21.47 2.11
N ILE A 209 -7.69 -20.81 2.45
CA ILE A 209 -6.67 -21.35 3.35
C ILE A 209 -7.08 -21.14 4.82
N ALA A 210 -7.37 -19.90 5.21
CA ALA A 210 -7.59 -19.53 6.61
C ALA A 210 -9.02 -19.76 7.11
N LYS A 211 -10.01 -19.90 6.21
CA LYS A 211 -11.43 -20.12 6.58
C LYS A 211 -11.98 -21.44 6.05
N SER A 212 -11.11 -22.34 5.59
CA SER A 212 -11.45 -23.70 5.12
C SER A 212 -12.59 -23.75 4.11
N LEU A 213 -12.68 -22.73 3.24
CA LEU A 213 -13.76 -22.66 2.28
C LEU A 213 -13.63 -23.73 1.19
N PRO A 214 -14.72 -24.47 0.89
CA PRO A 214 -14.72 -25.43 -0.20
C PRO A 214 -14.32 -24.75 -1.51
N ARG A 215 -13.45 -25.43 -2.27
CA ARG A 215 -13.05 -24.99 -3.62
C ARG A 215 -14.23 -25.08 -4.58
N ASP A 216 -15.00 -24.00 -4.67
CA ASP A 216 -16.15 -23.87 -5.58
C ASP A 216 -15.67 -23.79 -7.06
N PRO A 217 -16.35 -24.46 -8.02
CA PRO A 217 -16.15 -24.23 -9.46
C PRO A 217 -16.04 -22.77 -9.89
N PHE A 218 -16.82 -21.85 -9.30
CA PHE A 218 -16.74 -20.42 -9.60
C PHE A 218 -15.40 -19.79 -9.21
N MET A 219 -14.80 -20.22 -8.08
CA MET A 219 -13.48 -19.74 -7.64
C MET A 219 -12.38 -20.25 -8.58
N ARG A 220 -12.44 -21.53 -8.99
CA ARG A 220 -11.49 -22.09 -9.97
C ARG A 220 -11.58 -21.38 -11.32
N ARG A 221 -12.80 -21.12 -11.78
CA ARG A 221 -13.03 -20.33 -13.00
C ARG A 221 -12.44 -18.93 -12.86
N PHE A 222 -12.68 -18.25 -11.75
CA PHE A 222 -12.17 -16.91 -11.50
C PHE A 222 -10.64 -16.86 -11.58
N ARG A 223 -9.95 -17.79 -10.90
CA ARG A 223 -8.49 -17.91 -10.97
C ARG A 223 -8.00 -18.13 -12.40
N ARG A 224 -8.60 -19.07 -13.13
CA ARG A 224 -8.25 -19.34 -14.54
C ARG A 224 -8.45 -18.12 -15.44
N ASP A 225 -9.56 -17.40 -15.24
CA ASP A 225 -9.86 -16.20 -16.02
C ASP A 225 -8.85 -15.08 -15.70
N TYR A 226 -8.41 -14.96 -14.43
CA TYR A 226 -7.32 -14.07 -14.01
C TYR A 226 -5.98 -14.44 -14.63
N GLU A 227 -5.57 -15.71 -14.57
CA GLU A 227 -4.32 -16.20 -15.19
C GLU A 227 -4.29 -15.91 -16.69
N LYS A 228 -5.40 -16.15 -17.40
CA LYS A 228 -5.54 -15.82 -18.82
C LYS A 228 -5.42 -14.31 -19.07
N TYR A 229 -5.98 -13.48 -18.20
CA TYR A 229 -5.86 -12.02 -18.31
C TYR A 229 -4.42 -11.56 -18.08
N LEU A 230 -3.75 -12.08 -17.04
CA LEU A 230 -2.37 -11.77 -16.71
C LEU A 230 -1.43 -12.15 -17.86
N LYS A 231 -1.58 -13.35 -18.42
CA LYS A 231 -0.81 -13.80 -19.59
C LYS A 231 -0.96 -12.84 -20.78
N LYS A 232 -2.21 -12.50 -21.15
CA LYS A 232 -2.48 -11.56 -22.24
C LYS A 232 -1.93 -10.16 -21.98
N PHE A 233 -1.92 -9.71 -20.73
CA PHE A 233 -1.37 -8.42 -20.34
C PHE A 233 0.15 -8.40 -20.52
N ASN A 234 0.85 -9.43 -20.01
CA ASN A 234 2.29 -9.55 -20.13
C ASN A 234 2.74 -9.67 -21.61
N GLU A 235 2.00 -10.43 -22.43
CA GLU A 235 2.25 -10.54 -23.87
C GLU A 235 2.14 -9.20 -24.63
N ARG A 236 1.36 -8.24 -24.13
CA ARG A 236 1.26 -6.89 -24.71
C ARG A 236 2.45 -6.03 -24.28
N LEU A 237 2.82 -6.08 -23.00
CA LEU A 237 3.97 -5.37 -22.48
C LEU A 237 5.28 -5.77 -23.18
N THR A 238 5.43 -7.04 -23.57
CA THR A 238 6.61 -7.52 -24.30
C THR A 238 6.61 -7.14 -25.78
N LYS A 239 5.48 -6.70 -26.34
CA LYS A 239 5.37 -6.25 -27.75
C LYS A 239 5.56 -4.74 -27.90
N ASP A 240 5.34 -3.99 -26.83
CA ASP A 240 5.49 -2.54 -26.77
C ASP A 240 6.87 -2.10 -26.24
N LYS A 241 7.79 -3.05 -26.01
CA LYS A 241 9.23 -2.85 -25.75
C LYS A 241 10.03 -3.17 -27.00
#